data_AF-A0A5K0VB92-F1
#
_entry.id   AF-A0A5K0VB92-F1
#
_cell.length_a   1.000
_cell.length_b   1.000
_cell.length_c   1.000
_cell.angle_alpha   90.00
_cell.angle_beta   90.00
_cell.angle_gamma   90.00
#
_symmetry.space_group_name_H-M   'P 1'
#
loop_
_entity.id
_entity.type
_entity.pdbx_description
1 polymer ?
#
loop_
_entity_poly.entity_id
_entity_poly.type
_entity_poly.pdbx_seq_one_letter_code
_entity_poly.pdbx_strand_id
1 'polypeptide(L)' 'SVASDWAIEAMPTFMFLKEGNIVDKVVGARKEELLQKIMMHVAKISAQ' A
#
# COMPACT_ATOMS: atom_id res chain seq x y z
N SER A 1 2.18 17.94 7.83
CA SER A 1 3.36 17.05 7.79
C SER A 1 2.85 15.77 7.20
N VAL A 2 3.47 15.26 6.12
CA VAL A 2 2.94 14.14 5.32
C VAL A 2 2.53 12.94 6.18
N ALA A 3 3.19 12.69 7.32
CA ALA A 3 2.80 11.62 8.24
C ALA A 3 1.48 11.85 9.00
N SER A 4 1.19 13.09 9.39
CA SER A 4 -0.06 13.48 10.08
C SER A 4 -1.24 13.49 9.11
N ASP A 5 -1.01 13.93 7.88
CA ASP A 5 -2.05 14.04 6.85
C ASP A 5 -2.51 12.64 6.34
N TRP A 6 -1.71 11.60 6.59
CA TRP A 6 -1.95 10.22 6.15
C TRP A 6 -2.19 9.23 7.32
N ALA A 7 -2.41 9.75 8.54
CA ALA A 7 -2.66 8.95 9.75
C ALA A 7 -1.66 7.78 9.92
N ILE A 8 -0.36 8.08 9.82
CA ILE A 8 0.71 7.10 10.04
C ILE A 8 0.87 6.93 11.56
N GLU A 9 0.15 5.97 12.13
CA GLU A 9 0.21 5.64 13.57
C GLU A 9 1.40 4.73 13.93
N ALA A 10 1.98 4.02 12.95
CA ALA A 10 3.16 3.18 13.15
C ALA A 10 4.11 3.21 11.94
N MET A 11 5.42 3.19 12.21
CA MET A 11 6.48 3.14 11.20
C MET A 11 7.14 1.75 11.17
N PRO A 12 7.51 1.23 9.99
CA PRO A 12 7.28 1.78 8.63
C PRO A 12 5.83 1.55 8.14
N THR A 13 5.29 2.42 7.28
CA THR A 13 4.00 2.22 6.58
C THR A 13 4.21 2.29 5.07
N PHE A 14 3.67 1.32 4.34
CA PHE A 14 3.70 1.22 2.88
C PHE A 14 2.31 1.52 2.32
N MET A 15 2.24 2.35 1.27
CA MET A 15 0.99 2.77 0.67
C MET A 15 0.98 2.46 -0.82
N PHE A 16 -0.11 1.88 -1.29
CA PHE A 16 -0.34 1.51 -2.68
C PHE A 16 -1.28 2.52 -3.32
N LEU A 17 -0.82 3.14 -4.40
CA LEU A 17 -1.53 4.18 -5.13
C LEU A 17 -1.82 3.69 -6.56
N LYS A 18 -3.06 3.88 -7.03
CA LYS A 18 -3.44 3.70 -8.43
C LYS A 18 -4.12 4.98 -8.91
N GLU A 19 -3.57 5.60 -9.96
CA GLU A 19 -4.12 6.83 -10.57
C GLU A 19 -4.36 7.97 -9.57
N GLY A 20 -3.48 8.12 -8.58
CA GLY A 20 -3.60 9.14 -7.54
C GLY A 20 -4.56 8.80 -6.39
N ASN A 21 -5.26 7.66 -6.47
CA ASN A 21 -6.10 7.15 -5.37
C ASN A 21 -5.38 6.06 -4.56
N ILE A 22 -5.57 6.07 -3.25
CA ILE A 22 -5.03 5.05 -2.34
C ILE A 22 -5.87 3.79 -2.49
N VAL A 23 -5.26 2.72 -2.98
CA VAL A 23 -5.94 1.42 -3.16
C VAL A 23 -5.65 0.44 -2.04
N ASP A 24 -4.51 0.60 -1.36
CA ASP A 24 -4.15 -0.24 -0.21
C ASP A 24 -3.12 0.44 0.70
N LYS A 25 -3.08 0.00 1.96
CA LYS A 25 -2.10 0.45 2.96
C LYS A 25 -1.64 -0.75 3.78
N VAL A 26 -0.34 -0.87 4.01
CA VAL A 26 0.28 -1.87 4.89
C VAL A 26 1.03 -1.13 5.97
N VAL A 27 0.65 -1.36 7.23
CA VAL A 27 1.27 -0.73 8.41
C VAL A 27 2.19 -1.73 9.10
N GLY A 28 3.44 -1.33 9.34
CA GLY A 28 4.48 -2.14 9.96
C GLY A 28 5.37 -2.90 8.97
N ALA A 29 6.36 -3.62 9.51
CA ALA A 29 7.31 -4.43 8.73
C ALA A 29 6.74 -5.80 8.34
N ARG A 30 5.61 -5.82 7.61
CA ARG A 30 4.92 -7.06 7.20
C ARG A 30 5.32 -7.48 5.79
N LYS A 31 6.32 -8.35 5.68
CA LYS A 31 6.90 -8.76 4.39
C LYS A 31 5.94 -9.60 3.55
N GLU A 32 5.24 -10.59 4.13
CA GLU A 32 4.30 -11.43 3.36
C GLU A 32 3.12 -10.60 2.84
N GLU A 33 2.52 -9.78 3.71
CA GLU A 33 1.36 -8.95 3.37
C GLU A 33 1.70 -7.95 2.26
N LEU A 34 2.88 -7.34 2.32
CA LEU A 34 3.38 -6.44 1.27
C LEU A 34 3.50 -7.17 -0.09
N LEU A 35 4.14 -8.35 -0.11
CA LEU A 35 4.33 -9.13 -1.34
C LEU A 35 2.99 -9.60 -1.93
N GLN A 36 2.07 -10.05 -1.09
CA GLN A 36 0.74 -10.48 -1.52
C GLN A 36 -0.04 -9.32 -2.14
N LYS A 37 -0.02 -8.13 -1.51
CA LYS A 37 -0.67 -6.93 -2.03
C LYS A 37 -0.06 -6.47 -3.35
N ILE A 38 1.27 -6.53 -3.49
CA ILE A 38 1.95 -6.26 -4.77
C ILE A 38 1.45 -7.21 -5.86
N MET A 39 1.47 -8.52 -5.61
CA MET A 39 1.02 -9.51 -6.60
C MET A 39 -0.45 -9.34 -6.99
N MET A 40 -1.32 -9.07 -6.01
CA MET A 40 -2.74 -8.80 -6.26
C MET A 40 -2.95 -7.59 -7.17
N HIS A 41 -2.24 -6.48 -6.92
CA HIS A 41 -2.38 -5.27 -7.73
C HIS A 41 -1.75 -5.40 -9.12
N VAL A 42 -0.63 -6.14 -9.25
CA VAL A 42 -0.02 -6.45 -10.55
C VAL A 42 -0.96 -7.30 -11.42
N ALA A 43 -1.55 -8.35 -10.85
CA ALA A 43 -2.50 -9.20 -11.57
C ALA A 43 -3.78 -8.45 -11.99
N LYS A 44 -4.18 -7.43 -11.22
CA LYS A 44 -5.34 -6.59 -11.53
C LYS A 44 -5.09 -5.61 -12.69
N ILE A 45 -3.83 -5.33 -13.03
CA ILE A 45 -3.46 -4.49 -14.18
C ILE A 45 -3.44 -5.32 -15.47
N SER A 46 -3.10 -6.61 -15.41
CA SER A 46 -3.04 -7.48 -16.59
C SER A 46 -4.40 -8.04 -17.06
N ALA A 47 -5.48 -7.76 -16.34
CA ALA A 47 -6.82 -8.25 -16.66
C ALA A 47 -7.70 -7.21 -17.37
N GLN A 48 -7.10 -6.14 -17.91
CA GLN A 48 -7.82 -5.09 -18.65
C GLN A 48 -7.20 -4.86 -20.03
#